data_AF-A0AA35XJD7-F1
#
_entry.id   AF-A0AA35XJD7-F1
#
_cell.length_a   1.000
_cell.length_b   1.000
_cell.length_c   1.000
_cell.angle_alpha   90.00
_cell.angle_beta   90.00
_cell.angle_gamma   90.00
#
_symmetry.space_group_name_H-M   'P 1'
#
loop_
_entity.id
_entity.type
_entity.pdbx_description
1 polymer ?
#
loop_
_entity_poly.entity_id
_entity_poly.type
_entity_poly.pdbx_seq_one_letter_code
_entity_poly.pdbx_strand_id
1 'polypeptide(L)' 'MRKTVRTVSTHVRQCPLCSQKGFICEGCHGNNIIYPFDLRDTYQCPSCSAVYHYVCTPEKGNCSKCLRIHRRRQALCSDF' A
#
# COMPACT_ATOMS: atom_id res chain seq x y z
N MET A 1 0.08 11.88 -23.23
CA MET A 1 -0.34 11.87 -21.81
C MET A 1 0.76 11.29 -20.89
N ARG A 2 1.85 12.03 -20.61
CA ARG A 2 2.95 11.53 -19.73
C ARG A 2 3.60 12.60 -18.82
N LYS A 3 3.37 13.89 -19.07
CA LYS A 3 4.02 14.98 -18.31
C LYS A 3 3.48 15.12 -16.87
N THR A 4 2.23 14.74 -16.64
CA THR A 4 1.53 14.98 -15.37
C THR A 4 2.01 14.10 -14.23
N VAL A 5 2.31 12.81 -14.48
CA VAL A 5 2.72 11.86 -13.43
C VAL A 5 4.04 12.27 -12.76
N ARG A 6 4.98 12.81 -13.55
CA ARG A 6 6.30 13.22 -13.04
C ARG A 6 6.19 14.47 -12.16
N THR A 7 5.39 15.45 -12.56
CA THR A 7 5.16 16.66 -11.76
C THR A 7 4.45 16.33 -10.44
N VAL A 8 3.44 15.45 -10.50
CA VAL A 8 2.69 15.04 -9.31
C VAL A 8 3.56 14.19 -8.38
N SER A 9 4.39 13.28 -8.91
CA SER A 9 5.27 12.47 -8.06
C SER A 9 6.33 13.32 -7.34
N THR A 10 6.87 14.34 -8.00
CA THR A 10 7.76 15.32 -7.36
C THR A 10 7.04 16.09 -6.25
N HIS A 11 5.82 16.58 -6.51
CA HIS A 11 5.02 17.27 -5.50
C HIS A 11 4.72 16.36 -4.29
N VAL A 12 4.30 15.12 -4.51
CA VAL A 12 3.96 14.19 -3.42
C VAL A 12 5.17 13.93 -2.52
N ARG A 13 6.38 13.85 -3.10
CA ARG A 13 7.62 13.64 -2.35
C ARG A 13 8.10 14.91 -1.62
N GLN A 14 7.87 16.09 -2.18
CA GLN A 14 8.35 17.36 -1.62
C GLN A 14 7.36 18.03 -0.66
N CYS A 15 6.06 17.76 -0.79
CA CYS A 15 5.03 18.35 0.05
C CYS A 15 4.88 17.56 1.35
N PRO A 16 5.10 18.16 2.54
CA PRO A 16 4.97 17.47 3.82
C PRO A 16 3.59 16.86 4.08
N LEU A 17 2.53 17.45 3.52
CA LEU A 17 1.16 16.94 3.66
C LEU A 17 0.91 15.71 2.78
N CYS A 18 1.46 15.71 1.56
CA CYS A 18 1.28 14.62 0.62
C CYS A 18 2.22 13.45 0.94
N SER A 19 3.42 13.73 1.44
CA SER A 19 4.41 12.68 1.74
C SER A 19 3.89 11.73 2.83
N GLN A 20 3.10 12.25 3.77
CA GLN A 20 2.41 11.49 4.82
C GLN A 20 1.32 10.53 4.31
N LYS A 21 0.82 10.72 3.07
CA LYS A 21 -0.18 9.82 2.46
C LYS A 21 0.43 8.60 1.76
N GLY A 22 1.74 8.41 1.89
CA GLY A 22 2.38 7.20 1.39
C GLY A 22 2.04 5.96 2.19
N PHE A 23 2.50 4.81 1.71
CA PHE A 23 2.28 3.51 2.32
C PHE A 23 3.58 3.01 2.96
N ILE A 24 3.45 2.22 4.01
CA ILE A 24 4.56 1.48 4.60
C ILE A 24 4.42 0.03 4.17
N CYS A 25 5.51 -0.56 3.69
CA CYS A 25 5.51 -1.97 3.30
C CYS A 25 5.43 -2.87 4.54
N GLU A 26 4.26 -3.45 4.81
CA GLU A 26 4.07 -4.37 5.94
C GLU A 26 4.86 -5.69 5.78
N GLY A 27 5.41 -6.01 4.60
CA GLY A 27 6.20 -7.23 4.38
C GLY A 27 7.64 -7.17 4.91
N CYS A 28 8.29 -5.99 4.81
CA CYS A 28 9.64 -5.80 5.34
C CYS A 28 9.66 -4.94 6.61
N HIS A 29 8.53 -4.36 7.00
CA HIS A 29 8.41 -3.41 8.12
C HIS A 29 9.42 -2.26 8.06
N GLY A 30 9.96 -1.96 6.88
CA GLY A 30 10.91 -0.87 6.71
C GLY A 30 10.21 0.47 6.79
N ASN A 31 10.87 1.48 7.38
CA ASN A 31 10.40 2.86 7.44
C ASN A 31 10.43 3.59 6.07
N ASN A 32 10.60 2.86 4.98
CA ASN A 32 10.60 3.41 3.63
C ASN A 32 9.17 3.62 3.17
N ILE A 33 8.82 4.89 2.91
CA ILE A 33 7.52 5.27 2.37
C ILE A 33 7.50 4.95 0.88
N ILE A 34 6.51 4.16 0.46
CA ILE A 34 6.28 3.79 -0.93
C ILE A 34 4.96 4.38 -1.44
N TYR A 35 4.89 4.60 -2.75
CA TYR A 35 3.72 5.19 -3.38
C TYR A 35 3.20 4.31 -4.51
N PRO A 36 1.87 4.27 -4.76
CA PRO A 36 1.29 3.43 -5.81
C PRO A 36 1.71 3.84 -7.23
N PHE A 37 2.17 5.08 -7.42
CA PHE A 37 2.65 5.55 -8.73
C PHE A 37 4.06 5.04 -9.08
N ASP A 38 4.77 4.43 -8.13
CA ASP A 38 6.08 3.81 -8.35
C ASP A 38 5.90 2.38 -8.90
N LEU A 39 5.30 2.28 -10.10
CA LEU A 39 4.85 1.03 -10.73
C LEU A 39 5.96 -0.01 -11.00
N ARG A 40 7.24 0.38 -10.92
CA ARG A 40 8.38 -0.52 -11.16
C ARG A 40 8.73 -1.38 -9.96
N ASP A 41 8.65 -0.79 -8.76
CA ASP A 41 9.22 -1.37 -7.54
C ASP A 41 8.17 -1.68 -6.50
N THR A 42 6.89 -1.43 -6.82
CA THR A 42 5.77 -1.63 -5.90
C THR A 42 4.69 -2.52 -6.50
N TYR A 43 4.04 -3.27 -5.62
CA TYR A 43 2.88 -4.08 -5.91
C TYR A 43 1.69 -3.55 -5.13
N GLN A 44 0.56 -3.33 -5.81
CA GLN A 44 -0.70 -2.94 -5.18
C GLN A 44 -1.64 -4.14 -5.11
N CYS A 45 -2.09 -4.46 -3.90
CA CYS A 45 -3.08 -5.51 -3.67
C CYS A 45 -4.42 -5.12 -4.35
N PRO A 46 -4.99 -5.97 -5.21
CA PRO A 46 -6.23 -5.66 -5.92
C PRO A 46 -7.46 -5.62 -5.00
N SER A 47 -7.41 -6.29 -3.84
CA SER A 47 -8.56 -6.41 -2.93
C SER A 47 -8.66 -5.27 -1.91
N CYS A 48 -7.53 -4.80 -1.36
CA CYS A 48 -7.53 -3.80 -0.28
C CYS A 48 -6.70 -2.54 -0.60
N SER A 49 -6.14 -2.46 -1.80
CA SER A 49 -5.28 -1.37 -2.28
C SER A 49 -4.08 -1.08 -1.39
N ALA A 50 -3.64 -2.06 -0.59
CA ALA A 50 -2.36 -1.97 0.12
C ALA A 50 -1.20 -2.03 -0.87
N VAL A 51 -0.18 -1.23 -0.63
CA VAL A 51 1.03 -1.18 -1.44
C VAL A 51 2.16 -1.88 -0.70
N TYR A 52 2.91 -2.72 -1.40
CA TYR A 52 4.08 -3.45 -0.93
C TYR A 52 5.24 -3.21 -1.90
N HIS A 53 6.47 -3.46 -1.48
CA HIS A 53 7.55 -3.61 -2.45
C HIS A 53 7.29 -4.82 -3.33
N TYR A 54 7.75 -4.79 -4.58
CA TYR A 54 7.61 -5.90 -5.52
C TYR A 54 8.21 -7.20 -4.96
N VAL A 55 9.37 -7.12 -4.31
CA VAL A 55 10.03 -8.25 -3.63
C VAL A 55 9.32 -8.70 -2.35
N CYS A 56 8.51 -7.83 -1.75
CA CYS A 56 7.71 -8.11 -0.56
C CYS A 56 6.25 -8.42 -0.92
N THR A 57 5.98 -8.73 -2.19
CA THR A 57 4.62 -9.04 -2.64
C THR A 57 4.13 -10.27 -1.89
N PRO A 58 3.00 -10.18 -1.16
CA PRO A 58 2.43 -11.34 -0.52
C PRO A 58 1.98 -12.36 -1.57
N GLU A 59 2.12 -13.65 -1.26
CA GLU A 59 1.52 -14.70 -2.08
C GLU A 59 0.01 -14.48 -2.26
N LYS A 60 -0.57 -15.01 -3.34
CA LYS A 60 -1.99 -14.84 -3.65
C LYS A 60 -2.85 -15.21 -2.44
N GLY A 61 -3.65 -14.26 -1.95
CA GLY A 61 -4.52 -14.45 -0.79
C GLY A 61 -3.86 -14.19 0.58
N ASN A 62 -2.54 -14.02 0.63
CA ASN A 62 -1.80 -13.83 1.89
C ASN A 62 -1.46 -12.36 2.20
N CYS A 63 -2.29 -11.43 1.72
CA CYS A 63 -2.12 -10.01 2.04
C CYS A 63 -2.42 -9.78 3.53
N SER A 64 -1.41 -9.38 4.30
CA SER A 64 -1.48 -9.08 5.73
C SER A 64 -2.67 -8.17 6.09
N LYS A 65 -2.89 -7.11 5.30
CA LYS A 65 -4.01 -6.19 5.49
C LYS A 65 -5.36 -6.86 5.23
N CYS A 66 -5.50 -7.65 4.16
CA CYS A 66 -6.72 -8.40 3.88
C CYS A 66 -7.04 -9.39 5.01
N LEU A 67 -6.04 -10.14 5.49
CA LEU A 67 -6.21 -11.07 6.61
C LEU A 67 -6.69 -10.36 7.88
N ARG A 68 -6.09 -9.21 8.21
CA ARG A 68 -6.52 -8.39 9.36
C ARG A 68 -7.96 -7.88 9.20
N ILE A 69 -8.34 -7.42 8.01
CA ILE A 69 -9.72 -6.98 7.72
C ILE A 69 -10.69 -8.15 7.88
N HIS A 70 -10.35 -9.32 7.34
CA HIS A 70 -11.19 -10.51 7.42
C HIS A 70 -11.41 -10.96 8.87
N ARG A 71 -10.34 -11.05 9.66
CA ARG A 71 -10.43 -11.40 11.09
C ARG A 71 -11.32 -10.42 11.87
N ARG A 72 -11.17 -9.11 11.62
CA ARG A 72 -12.03 -8.09 12.24
C ARG A 72 -13.50 -8.25 11.87
N ARG A 73 -13.80 -8.56 10.59
CA ARG A 73 -15.17 -8.81 10.14
C ARG A 73 -15.78 -10.07 10.77
N GLN A 74 -14.99 -11.12 10.94
CA GLN A 74 -15.45 -12.35 11.60
C GLN A 74 -15.76 -12.13 13.08
N ALA A 75 -14.91 -11.39 13.79
CA ALA A 75 -15.13 -11.06 15.20
C ALA A 75 -16.43 -10.25 15.43
N LEU A 76 -16.78 -9.34 14.51
CA LEU A 76 -18.05 -8.59 14.58
C LEU A 76 -19.29 -9.46 14.29
N CYS A 77 -19.12 -10.63 13.69
CA CYS A 77 -20.20 -11.54 13.34
C CYS A 77 -20.43 -12.61 14.43
N SER A 78 -19.44 -12.88 15.28
CA SER A 78 -19.52 -13.86 16.38
C SER A 78 -20.24 -13.35 17.63
N ASP A 79 -20.69 -12.10 17.64
CA ASP A 79 -21.40 -11.48 18.77
C ASP A 79 -22.94 -11.60 18.67
N PHE A 80 -23.45 -12.48 17.79
CA PHE A 80 -24.88 -12.83 17.67
C PHE A 80 -25.11 -14.34 17.77
#